data_AF-F4XHP0-F1
#
_entry.id   AF-F4XHP0-F1
#
_cell.length_a   1.000
_cell.length_b   1.000
_cell.length_c   1.000
_cell.angle_alpha   90.00
_cell.angle_beta   90.00
_cell.angle_gamma   90.00
#
_symmetry.space_group_name_H-M   'P 1'
#
loop_
_entity.id
_entity.type
_entity.pdbx_description
1 polymer ?
#
loop_
_entity_poly.entity_id
_entity_poly.type
_entity_poly.pdbx_seq_one_letter_code
_entity_poly.pdbx_strand_id
1 'polypeptide(L)'
;MGTTKKQHYVPRVYLKAWETSVTTDQEPNKQIQGVYRLDHDEKRGHGTPITAVLWESRLYTVDFAHSYITQSCPKILADFVEQIYEILRIKRTPPVYGKLGYSVIKTKSSIRKHLSEIDQWDFFYDTGDRARKNAILNDIHAINSYLIEDGLDSHFETHWQSLLEQFITEMNSDESGIDGKSERHISMETAKDMLAFFFMMLCRNPRFDGTGIYSWIRDDILVPAFRGEPDTQSGESNGNEIEGWADGFIDGLWYAELYRMLYKNKGGHFHTFLDIGSQRLQMILFEAYGDAGDFITSDNPAFQYHSVPESKNMNGYIFPLSPKYLLFIGSGNLPINIVDMRYADRNTVAYFNQAISRNKVQTVISRCRDLS
;
A
#
# COMPACT_ATOMS: atom_id res chain seq x y z
N MET A 1 -4.32 -26.53 -0.37
CA MET A 1 -4.78 -25.17 -0.02
C MET A 1 -3.64 -24.52 0.74
N GLY A 2 -2.94 -23.58 0.13
CA GLY A 2 -1.86 -22.85 0.80
C GLY A 2 -2.44 -21.99 1.92
N THR A 3 -1.73 -21.89 3.04
CA THR A 3 -2.01 -20.92 4.10
C THR A 3 -2.12 -19.53 3.49
N THR A 4 -3.24 -18.84 3.69
CA THR A 4 -3.40 -17.46 3.22
C THR A 4 -2.32 -16.60 3.86
N LYS A 5 -1.47 -16.00 3.04
CA LYS A 5 -0.37 -15.15 3.51
C LYS A 5 -0.97 -13.91 4.16
N LYS A 6 -0.50 -13.58 5.37
CA LYS A 6 -0.91 -12.37 6.09
C LYS A 6 -0.18 -11.19 5.49
N GLN A 7 -0.92 -10.29 4.86
CA GLN A 7 -0.36 -9.14 4.16
C GLN A 7 -0.48 -7.92 5.04
N HIS A 8 0.66 -7.39 5.47
CA HIS A 8 0.69 -6.20 6.30
C HIS A 8 0.63 -4.95 5.44
N TYR A 9 -0.35 -4.07 5.66
CA TYR A 9 -0.39 -2.82 4.91
C TYR A 9 0.58 -1.77 5.43
N VAL A 10 0.97 -1.88 6.70
CA VAL A 10 2.15 -1.22 7.26
C VAL A 10 3.25 -2.29 7.44
N PRO A 11 4.42 -2.18 6.78
CA PRO A 11 5.50 -3.17 6.89
C PRO A 11 5.88 -3.50 8.33
N ARG A 12 6.15 -4.78 8.61
CA ARG A 12 6.61 -5.18 9.94
C ARG A 12 7.98 -4.60 10.26
N VAL A 13 8.87 -4.53 9.26
CA VAL A 13 10.18 -3.88 9.42
C VAL A 13 10.08 -2.42 9.83
N TYR A 14 9.03 -1.71 9.41
CA TYR A 14 8.77 -0.35 9.84
C TYR A 14 8.28 -0.32 11.29
N LEU A 15 7.30 -1.15 11.64
CA LEU A 15 6.74 -1.22 13.00
C LEU A 15 7.77 -1.67 14.05
N LYS A 16 8.83 -2.36 13.63
CA LYS A 16 9.93 -2.79 14.50
C LYS A 16 10.58 -1.63 15.27
N ALA A 17 10.56 -0.41 14.73
CA ALA A 17 11.07 0.76 15.44
C ALA A 17 10.27 1.08 16.73
N TRP A 18 9.00 0.66 16.81
CA TRP A 18 8.14 0.80 17.98
C TRP A 18 8.08 -0.47 18.84
N GLU A 19 8.83 -1.53 18.51
CA GLU A 19 8.84 -2.75 19.30
C GLU A 19 9.38 -2.51 20.72
N THR A 20 8.69 -3.05 21.70
CA THR A 20 9.04 -2.94 23.11
C THR A 20 8.53 -4.15 23.91
N SER A 21 8.84 -4.16 25.21
CA SER A 21 8.29 -5.15 26.13
C SER A 21 6.85 -4.78 26.50
N VAL A 22 5.89 -5.61 26.08
CA VAL A 22 4.45 -5.39 26.29
C VAL A 22 3.80 -6.52 27.06
N THR A 23 2.66 -6.23 27.69
CA THR A 23 1.80 -7.23 28.35
C THR A 23 0.49 -7.36 27.59
N THR A 24 0.05 -8.59 27.35
CA THR A 24 -1.25 -8.84 26.72
C THR A 24 -2.34 -8.87 27.79
N ASP A 25 -3.60 -8.66 27.41
CA ASP A 25 -4.70 -8.75 28.38
C ASP A 25 -4.97 -10.19 28.83
N GLN A 26 -4.57 -11.17 28.02
CA GLN A 26 -4.71 -12.59 28.32
C GLN A 26 -3.64 -13.10 29.29
N GLU A 27 -2.41 -12.58 29.17
CA GLU A 27 -1.27 -12.96 30.01
C GLU A 27 -0.63 -11.71 30.64
N PRO A 28 -1.32 -10.97 31.53
CA PRO A 28 -0.84 -9.69 32.07
C PRO A 28 0.46 -9.81 32.89
N ASN A 29 0.78 -11.02 33.36
CA ASN A 29 1.98 -11.31 34.14
C ASN A 29 3.18 -11.72 33.27
N LYS A 30 3.01 -11.81 31.95
CA LYS A 30 4.05 -12.25 31.02
C LYS A 30 4.32 -11.15 30.02
N GLN A 31 5.59 -10.80 29.90
CA GLN A 31 6.05 -9.85 28.91
C GLN A 31 6.40 -10.55 27.61
N ILE A 32 6.02 -9.93 26.50
CA ILE A 32 6.37 -10.35 25.14
C ILE A 32 6.99 -9.17 24.39
N GLN A 33 7.73 -9.45 23.32
CA GLN A 33 8.11 -8.40 22.36
C GLN A 33 6.91 -8.09 21.46
N GLY A 34 6.59 -6.81 21.33
CA GLY A 34 5.47 -6.36 20.53
C GLY A 34 5.27 -4.85 20.64
N VAL A 35 4.06 -4.40 20.36
CA VAL A 35 3.68 -2.99 20.41
C VAL A 35 2.40 -2.83 21.21
N TYR A 36 2.14 -1.63 21.73
CA TYR A 36 0.81 -1.29 22.23
C TYR A 36 -0.04 -0.81 21.06
N ARG A 37 -1.13 -1.53 20.83
CA ARG A 37 -2.15 -1.21 19.83
C ARG A 37 -3.32 -0.53 20.54
N LEU A 38 -3.73 0.64 20.05
CA LEU A 38 -4.92 1.34 20.53
C LEU A 38 -5.91 1.43 19.37
N ASP A 39 -7.07 0.79 19.53
CA ASP A 39 -8.10 0.79 18.50
C ASP A 39 -9.09 1.93 18.73
N HIS A 40 -9.49 2.60 17.65
CA HIS A 40 -10.40 3.74 17.67
C HIS A 40 -9.98 4.84 18.66
N ASP A 41 -10.82 5.15 19.65
CA ASP A 41 -10.57 6.22 20.63
C ASP A 41 -10.13 5.67 22.00
N GLU A 42 -9.63 4.42 22.02
CA GLU A 42 -9.04 3.84 23.22
C GLU A 42 -7.84 4.67 23.70
N LYS A 43 -7.81 4.91 25.01
CA LYS A 43 -6.69 5.63 25.66
C LYS A 43 -5.62 4.68 26.21
N ARG A 44 -5.96 3.39 26.30
CA ARG A 44 -5.12 2.34 26.86
C ARG A 44 -4.89 1.28 25.80
N GLY A 45 -3.63 0.98 25.54
CA GLY A 45 -3.21 0.04 24.52
C GLY A 45 -3.15 -1.40 25.00
N HIS A 46 -3.36 -2.27 24.03
CA HIS A 46 -3.34 -3.71 24.12
C HIS A 46 -2.03 -4.23 23.57
N GLY A 47 -1.22 -4.87 24.41
CA GLY A 47 0.06 -5.43 23.99
C GLY A 47 -0.16 -6.53 22.94
N THR A 48 0.42 -6.34 21.76
CA THR A 48 0.20 -7.22 20.60
C THR A 48 1.53 -7.50 19.88
N PRO A 49 1.83 -8.77 19.51
CA PRO A 49 2.97 -9.07 18.65
C PRO A 49 2.86 -8.35 17.30
N ILE A 50 3.97 -7.88 16.75
CA ILE A 50 4.00 -7.20 15.43
C ILE A 50 3.43 -8.09 14.31
N THR A 51 3.58 -9.41 14.43
CA THR A 51 3.03 -10.40 13.47
C THR A 51 1.50 -10.51 13.49
N ALA A 52 0.83 -9.85 14.44
CA ALA A 52 -0.61 -9.90 14.62
C ALA A 52 -1.31 -8.54 14.44
N VAL A 53 -0.57 -7.46 14.15
CA VAL A 53 -1.13 -6.11 13.92
C VAL A 53 -1.10 -5.72 12.44
N LEU A 54 -2.04 -4.86 12.03
CA LEU A 54 -2.07 -4.17 10.73
C LEU A 54 -1.88 -5.11 9.52
N TRP A 55 -2.53 -6.28 9.56
CA TRP A 55 -2.54 -7.25 8.47
C TRP A 55 -3.95 -7.57 8.01
N GLU A 56 -4.08 -7.88 6.74
CA GLU A 56 -5.31 -8.38 6.13
C GLU A 56 -5.00 -9.59 5.24
N SER A 57 -6.02 -10.40 4.97
CA SER A 57 -5.92 -11.49 4.01
C SER A 57 -6.15 -10.95 2.60
N ARG A 58 -5.27 -11.30 1.65
CA ARG A 58 -5.44 -11.03 0.20
C ARG A 58 -5.53 -9.57 -0.22
N LEU A 59 -5.16 -8.63 0.64
CA LEU A 59 -5.07 -7.20 0.36
C LEU A 59 -4.39 -6.84 -0.99
N TYR A 60 -3.20 -7.39 -1.26
CA TYR A 60 -2.39 -7.15 -2.46
C TYR A 60 -2.46 -8.29 -3.48
N THR A 61 -3.44 -9.18 -3.33
CA THR A 61 -3.63 -10.32 -4.22
C THR A 61 -4.59 -9.92 -5.33
N VAL A 62 -4.10 -9.96 -6.57
CA VAL A 62 -4.93 -9.64 -7.74
C VAL A 62 -5.61 -10.92 -8.20
N ASP A 63 -6.92 -11.01 -7.96
CA ASP A 63 -7.71 -12.12 -8.47
C ASP A 63 -8.01 -11.98 -9.98
N PHE A 64 -8.58 -13.03 -10.56
CA PHE A 64 -8.89 -13.04 -11.99
C PHE A 64 -10.02 -12.09 -12.40
N ALA A 65 -10.89 -11.68 -11.48
CA ALA A 65 -11.96 -10.71 -11.78
C ALA A 65 -11.35 -9.36 -12.20
N HIS A 66 -10.15 -9.04 -11.69
CA HIS A 66 -9.37 -7.87 -12.09
C HIS A 66 -8.57 -8.05 -13.40
N SER A 67 -8.82 -9.11 -14.18
CA SER A 67 -8.06 -9.38 -15.42
C SER A 67 -8.11 -8.24 -16.45
N TYR A 68 -9.08 -7.32 -16.37
CA TYR A 68 -9.16 -6.13 -17.22
C TYR A 68 -7.95 -5.19 -17.08
N ILE A 69 -7.26 -5.17 -15.93
CA ILE A 69 -6.07 -4.30 -15.73
C ILE A 69 -4.80 -4.85 -16.40
N THR A 70 -4.82 -6.12 -16.82
CA THR A 70 -3.64 -6.87 -17.26
C THR A 70 -2.95 -6.28 -18.50
N GLN A 71 -3.67 -5.48 -19.30
CA GLN A 71 -3.08 -4.71 -20.40
C GLN A 71 -2.01 -3.73 -19.91
N SER A 72 -2.24 -3.10 -18.75
CA SER A 72 -1.28 -2.20 -18.10
C SER A 72 -0.26 -2.96 -17.22
N CYS A 73 -0.56 -4.22 -16.87
CA CYS A 73 0.19 -5.04 -15.93
C CYS A 73 0.73 -6.34 -16.57
N PRO A 74 1.72 -6.27 -17.48
CA PRO A 74 2.14 -7.41 -18.31
C PRO A 74 2.74 -8.60 -17.55
N LYS A 75 3.32 -8.40 -16.35
CA LYS A 75 3.79 -9.52 -15.52
C LYS A 75 2.63 -10.27 -14.87
N ILE A 76 1.58 -9.57 -14.41
CA ILE A 76 0.34 -10.19 -13.90
C ILE A 76 -0.34 -10.95 -15.04
N LEU A 77 -0.41 -10.36 -16.25
CA LEU A 77 -0.89 -11.06 -17.44
C LEU A 77 -0.14 -12.37 -17.69
N ALA A 78 1.19 -12.34 -17.61
CA ALA A 78 2.02 -13.53 -17.81
C ALA A 78 1.75 -14.61 -16.75
N ASP A 79 1.59 -14.20 -15.48
CA ASP A 79 1.26 -15.09 -14.37
C ASP A 79 -0.11 -15.75 -14.54
N PHE A 80 -1.16 -15.00 -14.87
CA PHE A 80 -2.48 -15.59 -15.17
C PHE A 80 -2.44 -16.56 -16.36
N VAL A 81 -1.72 -16.20 -17.43
CA VAL A 81 -1.55 -17.08 -18.60
C VAL A 81 -0.84 -18.38 -18.22
N GLU A 82 0.16 -18.32 -17.34
CA GLU A 82 0.87 -19.50 -16.83
C GLU A 82 -0.09 -20.38 -16.02
N GLN A 83 -0.79 -19.82 -15.04
CA GLN A 83 -1.71 -20.56 -14.17
C GLN A 83 -2.84 -21.23 -14.97
N ILE A 84 -3.40 -20.54 -15.96
CA ILE A 84 -4.43 -21.11 -16.86
C ILE A 84 -3.82 -22.24 -17.69
N TYR A 85 -2.61 -22.06 -18.22
CA TYR A 85 -1.93 -23.12 -18.96
C TYR A 85 -1.72 -24.36 -18.08
N GLU A 86 -1.29 -24.19 -16.83
CA GLU A 86 -1.15 -25.31 -15.89
C GLU A 86 -2.49 -26.01 -15.61
N ILE A 87 -3.56 -25.26 -15.35
CA ILE A 87 -4.90 -25.81 -15.10
C ILE A 87 -5.35 -26.68 -16.28
N LEU A 88 -5.18 -26.18 -17.50
CA LEU A 88 -5.67 -26.86 -18.70
C LEU A 88 -4.77 -28.02 -19.10
N ARG A 89 -3.44 -27.85 -19.07
CA ARG A 89 -2.50 -28.76 -19.72
C ARG A 89 -1.79 -29.72 -18.79
N ILE A 90 -1.66 -29.38 -17.50
CA ILE A 90 -0.82 -30.11 -16.55
C ILE A 90 -1.66 -30.75 -15.45
N LYS A 91 -2.56 -29.99 -14.82
CA LYS A 91 -3.35 -30.46 -13.65
C LYS A 91 -4.50 -31.39 -14.04
N ARG A 92 -4.79 -31.54 -15.34
CA ARG A 92 -5.90 -32.34 -15.86
C ARG A 92 -5.39 -33.51 -16.69
N THR A 93 -5.96 -34.68 -16.42
CA THR A 93 -5.67 -35.92 -17.13
C THR A 93 -6.99 -36.52 -17.63
N PRO A 94 -7.20 -36.64 -18.97
CA PRO A 94 -6.32 -36.16 -20.03
C PRO A 94 -6.27 -34.61 -20.09
N PRO A 95 -5.23 -34.03 -20.73
CA PRO A 95 -5.12 -32.58 -20.88
C PRO A 95 -6.30 -31.97 -21.64
N VAL A 96 -6.66 -30.75 -21.26
CA VAL A 96 -7.78 -29.97 -21.80
C VAL A 96 -7.27 -28.81 -22.65
N TYR A 97 -8.06 -28.35 -23.60
CA TYR A 97 -7.81 -27.13 -24.37
C TYR A 97 -9.09 -26.32 -24.55
N GLY A 98 -8.93 -25.01 -24.73
CA GLY A 98 -10.03 -24.10 -25.02
C GLY A 98 -10.29 -23.97 -26.52
N LYS A 99 -11.52 -23.59 -26.89
CA LYS A 99 -11.90 -23.28 -28.27
C LYS A 99 -12.82 -22.06 -28.27
N LEU A 100 -12.56 -21.12 -29.16
CA LEU A 100 -13.40 -19.95 -29.41
C LEU A 100 -13.60 -19.81 -30.92
N GLY A 101 -14.80 -20.11 -31.41
CA GLY A 101 -15.05 -20.22 -32.85
C GLY A 101 -14.11 -21.23 -33.52
N TYR A 102 -13.29 -20.78 -34.46
CA TYR A 102 -12.28 -21.60 -35.14
C TYR A 102 -10.93 -21.64 -34.41
N SER A 103 -10.72 -20.80 -33.40
CA SER A 103 -9.47 -20.70 -32.67
C SER A 103 -9.32 -21.84 -31.65
N VAL A 104 -8.20 -22.57 -31.75
CA VAL A 104 -7.81 -23.61 -30.79
C VAL A 104 -6.80 -23.03 -29.80
N ILE A 105 -7.12 -23.13 -28.52
CA ILE A 105 -6.42 -22.44 -27.43
C ILE A 105 -5.70 -23.48 -26.57
N LYS A 106 -4.48 -23.81 -26.98
CA LYS A 106 -3.61 -24.84 -26.37
C LYS A 106 -2.32 -24.30 -25.77
N THR A 107 -1.84 -23.18 -26.29
CA THR A 107 -0.53 -22.61 -25.95
C THR A 107 -0.70 -21.36 -25.09
N LYS A 108 0.33 -21.01 -24.33
CA LYS A 108 0.39 -19.75 -23.57
C LYS A 108 0.11 -18.53 -24.46
N SER A 109 0.62 -18.54 -25.70
CA SER A 109 0.36 -17.47 -26.68
C SER A 109 -1.13 -17.36 -27.04
N SER A 110 -1.78 -18.48 -27.36
CA SER A 110 -3.22 -18.48 -27.64
C SER A 110 -4.08 -18.10 -26.42
N ILE A 111 -3.67 -18.51 -25.21
CA ILE A 111 -4.35 -18.14 -23.97
C ILE A 111 -4.26 -16.63 -23.77
N ARG A 112 -3.05 -16.06 -23.87
CA ARG A 112 -2.83 -14.62 -23.77
C ARG A 112 -3.69 -13.83 -24.75
N LYS A 113 -3.77 -14.29 -26.01
CA LYS A 113 -4.52 -13.61 -27.06
C LYS A 113 -6.02 -13.52 -26.76
N HIS A 114 -6.59 -14.56 -26.16
CA HIS A 114 -8.03 -14.71 -25.98
C HIS A 114 -8.49 -14.56 -24.52
N LEU A 115 -7.61 -14.08 -23.63
CA LEU A 115 -7.84 -14.09 -22.18
C LEU A 115 -9.11 -13.33 -21.76
N SER A 116 -9.39 -12.19 -22.40
CA SER A 116 -10.59 -11.39 -22.13
C SER A 116 -11.90 -12.07 -22.52
N GLU A 117 -11.84 -13.17 -23.26
CA GLU A 117 -12.99 -13.88 -23.84
C GLU A 117 -13.19 -15.25 -23.17
N ILE A 118 -12.53 -15.51 -22.03
CA ILE A 118 -12.40 -16.85 -21.44
C ILE A 118 -13.74 -17.51 -21.12
N ASP A 119 -14.73 -16.73 -20.68
CA ASP A 119 -16.08 -17.23 -20.38
C ASP A 119 -16.83 -17.71 -21.63
N GLN A 120 -16.40 -17.24 -22.81
CA GLN A 120 -16.96 -17.65 -24.10
C GLN A 120 -16.35 -18.94 -24.62
N TRP A 121 -15.24 -19.42 -24.04
CA TRP A 121 -14.57 -20.61 -24.53
C TRP A 121 -15.40 -21.88 -24.27
N ASP A 122 -15.32 -22.82 -25.20
CA ASP A 122 -15.65 -24.21 -24.97
C ASP A 122 -14.39 -25.00 -24.65
N PHE A 123 -14.51 -26.05 -23.84
CA PHE A 123 -13.37 -26.86 -23.41
C PHE A 123 -13.50 -28.30 -23.89
N PHE A 124 -12.38 -28.86 -24.33
CA PHE A 124 -12.29 -30.21 -24.87
C PHE A 124 -11.05 -30.91 -24.33
N TYR A 125 -11.15 -32.21 -24.10
CA TYR A 125 -9.99 -33.05 -23.89
C TYR A 125 -9.24 -33.24 -25.21
N ASP A 126 -7.95 -33.56 -25.16
CA ASP A 126 -7.19 -33.88 -26.38
C ASP A 126 -7.74 -35.09 -27.16
N THR A 127 -8.57 -35.92 -26.53
CA THR A 127 -9.34 -37.00 -27.19
C THR A 127 -10.44 -36.47 -28.12
N GLY A 128 -10.81 -35.19 -27.99
CA GLY A 128 -11.91 -34.56 -28.72
C GLY A 128 -13.22 -34.49 -27.93
N ASP A 129 -13.30 -35.18 -26.79
CA ASP A 129 -14.49 -35.16 -25.93
C ASP A 129 -14.67 -33.82 -25.23
N ARG A 130 -15.92 -33.41 -24.99
CA ARG A 130 -16.22 -32.15 -24.31
C ARG A 130 -15.87 -32.25 -22.82
N ALA A 131 -15.14 -31.25 -22.32
CA ALA A 131 -14.82 -31.13 -20.90
C ALA A 131 -15.89 -30.28 -20.18
N ARG A 132 -15.98 -30.45 -18.85
CA ARG A 132 -16.95 -29.71 -18.01
C ARG A 132 -16.58 -28.23 -17.91
N LYS A 133 -17.16 -27.40 -18.78
CA LYS A 133 -16.90 -25.95 -18.87
C LYS A 133 -16.95 -25.25 -17.51
N ASN A 134 -18.04 -25.38 -16.75
CA ASN A 134 -18.21 -24.66 -15.49
C ASN A 134 -17.15 -25.03 -14.45
N ALA A 135 -16.73 -26.31 -14.39
CA ALA A 135 -15.68 -26.72 -13.46
C ALA A 135 -14.32 -26.10 -13.81
N ILE A 136 -14.03 -25.96 -15.11
CA ILE A 136 -12.78 -25.34 -15.58
C ILE A 136 -12.81 -23.83 -15.38
N LEU A 137 -13.93 -23.18 -15.71
CA LEU A 137 -14.10 -21.76 -15.45
C LEU A 137 -14.00 -21.44 -13.96
N ASN A 138 -14.57 -22.26 -13.08
CA ASN A 138 -14.44 -22.07 -11.63
C ASN A 138 -12.98 -22.13 -11.18
N ASP A 139 -12.19 -23.09 -11.70
CA ASP A 139 -10.76 -23.17 -11.38
C ASP A 139 -9.99 -21.94 -11.89
N ILE A 140 -10.36 -21.42 -13.07
CA ILE A 140 -9.74 -20.24 -13.68
C ILE A 140 -10.12 -18.98 -12.89
N HIS A 141 -11.39 -18.77 -12.56
CA HIS A 141 -11.84 -17.63 -11.77
C HIS A 141 -11.31 -17.66 -10.34
N ALA A 142 -10.86 -18.81 -9.84
CA ALA A 142 -10.19 -18.96 -8.55
C ALA A 142 -8.67 -18.67 -8.59
N ILE A 143 -8.08 -18.37 -9.76
CA ILE A 143 -6.65 -18.02 -9.81
C ILE A 143 -6.40 -16.65 -9.19
N ASN A 144 -5.20 -16.51 -8.64
CA ASN A 144 -4.77 -15.33 -7.90
C ASN A 144 -3.32 -15.05 -8.24
N SER A 145 -2.99 -13.78 -8.45
CA SER A 145 -1.62 -13.32 -8.61
C SER A 145 -1.13 -12.69 -7.32
N TYR A 146 0.00 -13.20 -6.82
CA TYR A 146 0.68 -12.68 -5.62
C TYR A 146 1.84 -11.73 -5.98
N LEU A 147 1.94 -11.34 -7.25
CA LEU A 147 3.07 -10.56 -7.76
C LEU A 147 3.29 -9.25 -6.99
N ILE A 148 2.22 -8.49 -6.73
CA ILE A 148 2.32 -7.20 -6.01
C ILE A 148 2.80 -7.44 -4.57
N GLU A 149 2.22 -8.41 -3.87
CA GLU A 149 2.66 -8.79 -2.53
C GLU A 149 4.15 -9.15 -2.49
N ASP A 150 4.59 -10.02 -3.39
CA ASP A 150 5.99 -10.47 -3.42
C ASP A 150 6.95 -9.31 -3.77
N GLY A 151 6.51 -8.39 -4.63
CA GLY A 151 7.25 -7.16 -4.95
C GLY A 151 7.36 -6.22 -3.74
N LEU A 152 6.29 -6.05 -2.98
CA LEU A 152 6.27 -5.25 -1.75
C LEU A 152 7.20 -5.85 -0.69
N ASP A 153 7.08 -7.15 -0.41
CA ASP A 153 7.96 -7.82 0.54
C ASP A 153 9.44 -7.66 0.16
N SER A 154 9.75 -7.88 -1.12
CA SER A 154 11.12 -7.79 -1.64
C SER A 154 11.71 -6.39 -1.59
N HIS A 155 10.88 -5.33 -1.59
CA HIS A 155 11.34 -3.95 -1.52
C HIS A 155 11.43 -3.45 -0.08
N PHE A 156 10.36 -3.64 0.70
CA PHE A 156 10.25 -3.05 2.04
C PHE A 156 11.08 -3.79 3.07
N GLU A 157 10.96 -5.12 3.14
CA GLU A 157 11.57 -5.91 4.22
C GLU A 157 13.11 -5.94 4.12
N THR A 158 13.66 -5.57 2.97
CA THR A 158 15.10 -5.60 2.67
C THR A 158 15.77 -4.23 2.68
N HIS A 159 15.09 -3.16 2.25
CA HIS A 159 15.73 -1.85 2.03
C HIS A 159 15.43 -0.81 3.12
N TRP A 160 14.32 -0.94 3.86
CA TRP A 160 13.89 0.13 4.78
C TRP A 160 14.92 0.42 5.88
N GLN A 161 15.40 -0.63 6.55
CA GLN A 161 16.29 -0.46 7.69
C GLN A 161 17.61 0.20 7.27
N SER A 162 18.21 -0.25 6.17
CA SER A 162 19.45 0.34 5.67
C SER A 162 19.27 1.79 5.22
N LEU A 163 18.15 2.11 4.56
CA LEU A 163 17.84 3.48 4.14
C LEU A 163 17.68 4.41 5.34
N LEU A 164 16.92 3.98 6.37
CA LEU A 164 16.74 4.78 7.58
C LEU A 164 18.06 5.00 8.31
N GLU A 165 18.86 3.94 8.48
CA GLU A 165 20.19 4.04 9.12
C GLU A 165 21.12 4.99 8.35
N GLN A 166 21.14 4.88 7.02
CA GLN A 166 21.93 5.78 6.17
C GLN A 166 21.44 7.23 6.31
N PHE A 167 20.14 7.48 6.20
CA PHE A 167 19.56 8.81 6.33
C PHE A 167 19.90 9.46 7.67
N ILE A 168 19.71 8.74 8.79
CA ILE A 168 20.04 9.26 10.12
C ILE A 168 21.55 9.45 10.30
N THR A 169 22.39 8.60 9.70
CA THR A 169 23.85 8.76 9.74
C THR A 169 24.29 10.03 9.00
N GLU A 170 23.78 10.24 7.79
CA GLU A 170 24.09 11.43 7.00
C GLU A 170 23.62 12.71 7.71
N MET A 171 22.43 12.69 8.34
CA MET A 171 21.90 13.83 9.10
C MET A 171 22.72 14.21 10.34
N ASN A 172 23.40 13.24 10.96
CA ASN A 172 24.23 13.45 12.15
C ASN A 172 25.72 13.62 11.83
N SER A 173 26.11 13.57 10.56
CA SER A 173 27.51 13.76 10.17
C SER A 173 27.94 15.21 10.37
N ASP A 174 29.08 15.43 11.00
CA ASP A 174 29.66 16.79 11.17
C ASP A 174 29.90 17.48 9.82
N GLU A 175 30.14 16.71 8.76
CA GLU A 175 30.37 17.21 7.39
C GLU A 175 29.07 17.64 6.68
N SER A 176 27.91 17.25 7.20
CA SER A 176 26.61 17.59 6.63
C SER A 176 26.12 18.98 7.07
N GLY A 177 26.73 19.55 8.11
CA GLY A 177 26.36 20.85 8.66
C GLY A 177 26.58 21.99 7.67
N ILE A 178 25.57 22.84 7.51
CA ILE A 178 25.77 24.16 6.88
C ILE A 178 26.10 25.13 8.01
N ASP A 179 27.24 25.83 7.90
CA ASP A 179 27.75 26.69 8.97
C ASP A 179 26.71 27.71 9.46
N GLY A 180 26.47 27.69 10.78
CA GLY A 180 25.51 28.57 11.46
C GLY A 180 24.03 28.28 11.19
N LYS A 181 23.71 27.11 10.63
CA LYS A 181 22.37 26.74 10.14
C LYS A 181 21.89 25.38 10.65
N SER A 182 20.57 25.21 10.74
CA SER A 182 19.93 23.94 11.11
C SER A 182 19.85 22.97 9.93
N GLU A 183 20.00 23.48 8.71
CA GLU A 183 20.03 22.69 7.49
C GLU A 183 21.25 21.75 7.44
N ARG A 184 21.01 20.57 6.85
CA ARG A 184 21.97 19.51 6.62
C ARG A 184 21.96 19.11 5.15
N HIS A 185 23.14 18.88 4.58
CA HIS A 185 23.27 18.37 3.22
C HIS A 185 23.46 16.85 3.24
N ILE A 186 22.48 16.13 2.70
CA ILE A 186 22.56 14.68 2.50
C ILE A 186 22.76 14.36 1.02
N SER A 187 23.06 13.09 0.72
CA SER A 187 23.16 12.62 -0.65
C SER A 187 21.80 12.74 -1.37
N MET A 188 21.84 13.09 -2.66
CA MET A 188 20.62 13.20 -3.47
C MET A 188 19.92 11.84 -3.62
N GLU A 189 20.68 10.75 -3.60
CA GLU A 189 20.16 9.38 -3.64
C GLU A 189 19.32 9.09 -2.39
N THR A 190 19.88 9.28 -1.20
CA THR A 190 19.19 9.11 0.08
C THR A 190 17.93 9.98 0.18
N ALA A 191 18.01 11.25 -0.26
CA ALA A 191 16.86 12.14 -0.24
C ALA A 191 15.71 11.65 -1.15
N LYS A 192 16.04 11.18 -2.36
CA LYS A 192 15.07 10.62 -3.30
C LYS A 192 14.49 9.30 -2.80
N ASP A 193 15.30 8.46 -2.20
CA ASP A 193 14.86 7.17 -1.66
C ASP A 193 13.95 7.36 -0.44
N MET A 194 14.24 8.31 0.44
CA MET A 194 13.34 8.67 1.55
C MET A 194 12.00 9.20 1.03
N LEU A 195 12.02 10.07 0.02
CA LEU A 195 10.81 10.60 -0.62
C LEU A 195 10.01 9.50 -1.32
N ALA A 196 10.70 8.61 -2.04
CA ALA A 196 10.09 7.44 -2.67
C ALA A 196 9.43 6.55 -1.62
N PHE A 197 10.14 6.19 -0.55
CA PHE A 197 9.59 5.35 0.50
C PHE A 197 8.37 5.97 1.17
N PHE A 198 8.39 7.28 1.42
CA PHE A 198 7.22 8.03 1.88
C PHE A 198 6.02 7.83 0.95
N PHE A 199 6.18 8.08 -0.35
CA PHE A 199 5.09 7.92 -1.32
C PHE A 199 4.65 6.47 -1.47
N MET A 200 5.55 5.49 -1.34
CA MET A 200 5.18 4.08 -1.35
C MET A 200 4.33 3.72 -0.13
N MET A 201 4.69 4.19 1.07
CA MET A 201 3.88 4.00 2.28
C MET A 201 2.50 4.63 2.14
N LEU A 202 2.45 5.83 1.55
CA LEU A 202 1.21 6.54 1.27
C LEU A 202 0.32 5.76 0.28
N CYS A 203 0.87 5.30 -0.85
CA CYS A 203 0.13 4.59 -1.90
C CYS A 203 -0.36 3.19 -1.49
N ARG A 204 0.29 2.55 -0.52
CA ARG A 204 -0.02 1.19 -0.07
C ARG A 204 -1.17 1.09 0.92
N ASN A 205 -1.59 2.20 1.49
CA ASN A 205 -2.80 2.23 2.29
C ASN A 205 -3.98 1.97 1.34
N PRO A 206 -4.82 0.93 1.55
CA PRO A 206 -5.99 0.70 0.70
C PRO A 206 -7.00 1.86 0.73
N ARG A 207 -6.97 2.68 1.79
CA ARG A 207 -7.74 3.93 1.86
C ARG A 207 -6.98 5.13 1.30
N PHE A 208 -5.91 4.90 0.54
CA PHE A 208 -5.16 5.97 -0.07
C PHE A 208 -6.04 6.73 -1.04
N ASP A 209 -6.43 7.93 -0.61
CA ASP A 209 -6.96 8.96 -1.47
C ASP A 209 -6.34 10.30 -1.12
N GLY A 210 -5.01 10.31 -0.96
CA GLY A 210 -4.27 11.50 -0.53
C GLY A 210 -4.37 12.68 -1.49
N THR A 211 -4.96 12.49 -2.67
CA THR A 211 -5.16 13.55 -3.68
C THR A 211 -6.64 13.76 -4.03
N GLY A 212 -7.56 13.00 -3.44
CA GLY A 212 -8.98 13.02 -3.79
C GLY A 212 -9.32 12.37 -5.13
N ILE A 213 -8.33 11.84 -5.87
CA ILE A 213 -8.53 11.35 -7.24
C ILE A 213 -9.35 10.06 -7.25
N TYR A 214 -9.13 9.15 -6.29
CA TYR A 214 -9.89 7.89 -6.28
C TYR A 214 -11.34 8.13 -5.89
N SER A 215 -11.62 8.97 -4.88
CA SER A 215 -13.01 9.32 -4.55
C SER A 215 -13.67 10.08 -5.69
N TRP A 216 -12.96 11.02 -6.33
CA TRP A 216 -13.49 11.72 -7.50
C TRP A 216 -13.85 10.77 -8.65
N ILE A 217 -12.97 9.84 -9.03
CA ILE A 217 -13.27 8.84 -10.07
C ILE A 217 -14.45 7.97 -9.65
N ARG A 218 -14.48 7.52 -8.40
CA ARG A 218 -15.53 6.65 -7.87
C ARG A 218 -16.89 7.34 -7.92
N ASP A 219 -16.99 8.46 -7.24
CA ASP A 219 -18.27 9.09 -6.88
C ASP A 219 -18.83 9.94 -8.03
N ASP A 220 -17.96 10.61 -8.80
CA ASP A 220 -18.39 11.52 -9.85
C ASP A 220 -18.36 10.91 -11.25
N ILE A 221 -17.68 9.77 -11.45
CA ILE A 221 -17.57 9.12 -12.77
C ILE A 221 -18.20 7.72 -12.76
N LEU A 222 -17.70 6.81 -11.94
CA LEU A 222 -18.08 5.38 -12.00
C LEU A 222 -19.50 5.14 -11.51
N VAL A 223 -19.84 5.63 -10.32
CA VAL A 223 -21.19 5.45 -9.75
C VAL A 223 -22.27 6.02 -10.68
N PRO A 224 -22.16 7.25 -11.21
CA PRO A 224 -23.11 7.77 -12.19
C PRO A 224 -23.16 6.94 -13.49
N ALA A 225 -22.01 6.52 -14.02
CA ALA A 225 -21.95 5.73 -15.25
C ALA A 225 -22.64 4.36 -15.10
N PHE A 226 -22.49 3.70 -13.95
CA PHE A 226 -23.12 2.41 -13.67
C PHE A 226 -24.60 2.51 -13.31
N ARG A 227 -25.07 3.65 -12.78
CA ARG A 227 -26.51 3.91 -12.59
C ARG A 227 -27.28 4.02 -13.90
N GLY A 228 -26.61 4.37 -15.00
CA GLY A 228 -27.23 4.56 -16.30
C GLY A 228 -28.19 5.75 -16.35
N GLU A 229 -28.84 5.97 -17.50
CA GLU A 229 -29.92 6.95 -17.62
C GLU A 229 -31.21 6.41 -16.98
N PRO A 230 -32.00 7.25 -16.27
CA PRO A 230 -33.19 6.82 -15.55
C PRO A 230 -34.32 6.20 -16.40
N ASP A 231 -34.23 6.22 -17.72
CA ASP A 231 -35.35 5.89 -18.63
C ASP A 231 -35.23 4.57 -19.42
N THR A 232 -34.19 3.76 -19.21
CA THR A 232 -34.13 2.42 -19.82
C THR A 232 -34.49 1.34 -18.83
N GLN A 233 -35.75 0.90 -18.90
CA GLN A 233 -36.27 -0.31 -18.27
C GLN A 233 -35.46 -1.55 -18.68
N SER A 234 -34.40 -1.87 -17.95
CA SER A 234 -33.85 -3.23 -17.89
C SER A 234 -33.00 -3.42 -16.64
N GLY A 235 -33.64 -3.91 -15.58
CA GLY A 235 -32.99 -4.43 -14.37
C GLY A 235 -32.70 -3.37 -13.32
N GLU A 236 -33.53 -3.35 -12.26
CA GLU A 236 -33.23 -2.64 -11.01
C GLU A 236 -31.96 -3.24 -10.38
N SER A 237 -30.78 -2.79 -10.80
CA SER A 237 -29.57 -2.99 -10.00
C SER A 237 -29.73 -2.13 -8.75
N ASN A 238 -29.73 -2.78 -7.59
CA ASN A 238 -29.88 -2.05 -6.34
C ASN A 238 -28.63 -1.18 -6.10
N GLY A 239 -28.77 -0.08 -5.35
CA GLY A 239 -27.67 0.87 -5.13
C GLY A 239 -26.38 0.22 -4.59
N ASN A 240 -26.50 -0.87 -3.82
CA ASN A 240 -25.35 -1.58 -3.25
C ASN A 240 -24.55 -2.35 -4.31
N GLU A 241 -25.20 -2.90 -5.34
CA GLU A 241 -24.49 -3.59 -6.44
C GLU A 241 -23.67 -2.61 -7.28
N ILE A 242 -24.24 -1.43 -7.55
CA ILE A 242 -23.56 -0.38 -8.32
C ILE A 242 -22.34 0.16 -7.58
N GLU A 243 -22.49 0.40 -6.27
CA GLU A 243 -21.36 0.79 -5.42
C GLU A 243 -20.30 -0.30 -5.38
N GLY A 244 -20.69 -1.58 -5.26
CA GLY A 244 -19.76 -2.70 -5.29
C GLY A 244 -18.97 -2.81 -6.61
N TRP A 245 -19.60 -2.51 -7.75
CA TRP A 245 -18.88 -2.44 -9.03
C TRP A 245 -17.90 -1.27 -9.07
N ALA A 246 -18.31 -0.09 -8.62
CA ALA A 246 -17.43 1.08 -8.54
C ALA A 246 -16.21 0.79 -7.66
N ASP A 247 -16.43 0.20 -6.48
CA ASP A 247 -15.37 -0.19 -5.55
C ASP A 247 -14.38 -1.17 -6.18
N GLY A 248 -14.89 -2.24 -6.82
CA GLY A 248 -14.01 -3.20 -7.52
C GLY A 248 -13.20 -2.57 -8.66
N PHE A 249 -13.77 -1.59 -9.37
CA PHE A 249 -13.00 -0.83 -10.37
C PHE A 249 -11.89 0.01 -9.75
N ILE A 250 -12.15 0.67 -8.62
CA ILE A 250 -11.15 1.42 -7.86
C ILE A 250 -10.04 0.49 -7.35
N ASP A 251 -10.37 -0.70 -6.83
CA ASP A 251 -9.38 -1.71 -6.42
C ASP A 251 -8.46 -2.09 -7.59
N GLY A 252 -9.03 -2.32 -8.78
CA GLY A 252 -8.24 -2.57 -9.98
C GLY A 252 -7.30 -1.41 -10.37
N LEU A 253 -7.77 -0.16 -10.26
CA LEU A 253 -6.93 1.02 -10.52
C LEU A 253 -5.79 1.11 -9.50
N TRP A 254 -6.09 0.84 -8.23
CA TRP A 254 -5.10 0.82 -7.16
C TRP A 254 -4.04 -0.27 -7.38
N TYR A 255 -4.44 -1.50 -7.76
CA TYR A 255 -3.51 -2.56 -8.14
C TYR A 255 -2.62 -2.18 -9.33
N ALA A 256 -3.19 -1.50 -10.33
CA ALA A 256 -2.43 -1.02 -11.46
C ALA A 256 -1.39 0.05 -11.05
N GLU A 257 -1.72 0.90 -10.08
CA GLU A 257 -0.80 1.90 -9.54
C GLU A 257 0.33 1.26 -8.73
N LEU A 258 0.02 0.33 -7.82
CA LEU A 258 1.03 -0.44 -7.08
C LEU A 258 1.96 -1.22 -8.03
N TYR A 259 1.40 -1.79 -9.10
CA TYR A 259 2.18 -2.46 -10.13
C TYR A 259 3.17 -1.50 -10.83
N ARG A 260 2.73 -0.28 -11.16
CA ARG A 260 3.61 0.73 -11.80
C ARG A 260 4.70 1.19 -10.85
N MET A 261 4.37 1.42 -9.59
CA MET A 261 5.34 1.75 -8.54
C MET A 261 6.45 0.69 -8.46
N LEU A 262 6.11 -0.60 -8.49
CA LEU A 262 7.07 -1.69 -8.31
C LEU A 262 7.83 -2.11 -9.58
N TYR A 263 7.19 -2.04 -10.75
CA TYR A 263 7.69 -2.69 -11.97
C TYR A 263 7.79 -1.78 -13.19
N LYS A 264 7.54 -0.48 -13.03
CA LYS A 264 7.73 0.53 -14.08
C LYS A 264 8.64 1.63 -13.56
N ASN A 265 9.30 2.30 -14.49
CA ASN A 265 10.23 3.39 -14.18
C ASN A 265 9.60 4.77 -14.45
N LYS A 266 8.33 4.82 -14.85
CA LYS A 266 7.59 6.06 -15.15
C LYS A 266 6.08 5.81 -15.23
N GLY A 267 5.33 6.89 -15.08
CA GLY A 267 3.87 6.94 -15.25
C GLY A 267 3.10 6.44 -14.02
N GLY A 268 1.87 6.91 -13.86
CA GLY A 268 1.13 6.72 -12.62
C GLY A 268 1.42 7.82 -11.60
N HIS A 269 0.61 7.86 -10.55
CA HIS A 269 0.66 8.88 -9.51
C HIS A 269 1.98 8.87 -8.75
N PHE A 270 2.48 7.69 -8.39
CA PHE A 270 3.73 7.53 -7.63
C PHE A 270 4.91 8.23 -8.32
N HIS A 271 5.16 7.90 -9.58
CA HIS A 271 6.30 8.45 -10.33
C HIS A 271 6.13 9.96 -10.58
N THR A 272 4.90 10.42 -10.83
CA THR A 272 4.60 11.84 -10.99
C THR A 272 4.83 12.62 -9.69
N PHE A 273 4.37 12.09 -8.55
CA PHE A 273 4.59 12.74 -7.25
C PHE A 273 6.05 12.71 -6.82
N LEU A 274 6.79 11.65 -7.15
CA LEU A 274 8.21 11.59 -6.88
C LEU A 274 8.99 12.66 -7.66
N ASP A 275 8.67 12.85 -8.95
CA ASP A 275 9.31 13.87 -9.80
C ASP A 275 8.96 15.29 -9.34
N ILE A 276 7.66 15.58 -9.15
CA ILE A 276 7.20 16.89 -8.64
C ILE A 276 7.77 17.15 -7.24
N GLY A 277 7.73 16.14 -6.38
CA GLY A 277 8.17 16.21 -4.99
C GLY A 277 9.66 16.53 -4.89
N SER A 278 10.48 15.90 -5.74
CA SER A 278 11.93 16.15 -5.78
C SER A 278 12.28 17.60 -6.17
N GLN A 279 11.37 18.32 -6.82
CA GLN A 279 11.58 19.69 -7.31
C GLN A 279 10.93 20.76 -6.43
N ARG A 280 9.87 20.43 -5.70
CA ARG A 280 9.00 21.42 -5.02
C ARG A 280 8.87 21.21 -3.52
N LEU A 281 9.33 20.08 -3.00
CA LEU A 281 9.23 19.75 -1.59
C LEU A 281 10.58 19.85 -0.90
N GLN A 282 10.52 20.08 0.39
CA GLN A 282 11.67 20.11 1.29
C GLN A 282 11.36 19.26 2.52
N MET A 283 12.37 18.56 3.02
CA MET A 283 12.29 17.73 4.22
C MET A 283 12.70 18.51 5.46
N ILE A 284 11.99 18.24 6.55
CA ILE A 284 12.34 18.65 7.91
C ILE A 284 12.37 17.38 8.76
N LEU A 285 13.51 17.09 9.38
CA LEU A 285 13.64 15.99 10.33
C LEU A 285 13.48 16.53 11.74
N PHE A 286 12.47 16.04 12.46
CA PHE A 286 12.31 16.28 13.88
C PHE A 286 12.92 15.14 14.69
N GLU A 287 13.84 15.47 15.59
CA GLU A 287 14.39 14.56 16.60
C GLU A 287 13.83 14.88 17.98
N ALA A 288 13.17 13.92 18.62
CA ALA A 288 12.65 14.09 19.98
C ALA A 288 13.80 14.17 21.00
N TYR A 289 13.71 15.14 21.93
CA TYR A 289 14.59 15.13 23.10
C TYR A 289 14.32 13.91 23.98
N GLY A 290 15.32 13.48 24.75
CA GLY A 290 15.21 12.27 25.59
C GLY A 290 14.09 12.30 26.64
N ASP A 291 13.58 13.47 27.01
CA ASP A 291 12.49 13.69 27.98
C ASP A 291 11.17 14.20 27.34
N ALA A 292 11.15 14.37 26.01
CA ALA A 292 9.99 14.85 25.26
C ALA A 292 8.89 13.79 25.10
N GLY A 293 9.25 12.51 25.22
CA GLY A 293 8.39 11.38 24.90
C GLY A 293 8.62 10.85 23.48
N ASP A 294 7.83 9.85 23.10
CA ASP A 294 7.98 9.13 21.83
C ASP A 294 6.95 9.61 20.79
N PHE A 295 7.38 9.75 19.54
CA PHE A 295 6.45 9.82 18.41
C PHE A 295 5.71 8.49 18.25
N ILE A 296 4.39 8.55 18.06
CA ILE A 296 3.57 7.37 17.73
C ILE A 296 3.55 7.12 16.21
N THR A 297 3.00 5.99 15.79
CA THR A 297 2.59 5.77 14.39
C THR A 297 1.16 5.21 14.34
N SER A 298 0.66 4.90 13.16
CA SER A 298 -0.70 4.41 12.98
C SER A 298 -0.81 3.44 11.81
N ASP A 299 -2.02 2.96 11.59
CA ASP A 299 -2.43 2.28 10.37
C ASP A 299 -2.45 3.17 9.12
N ASN A 300 -2.20 4.48 9.29
CA ASN A 300 -1.93 5.44 8.23
C ASN A 300 -0.57 6.13 8.48
N PRO A 301 0.56 5.42 8.27
CA PRO A 301 1.87 5.85 8.74
C PRO A 301 2.43 7.07 7.99
N ALA A 302 1.98 7.32 6.76
CA ALA A 302 2.37 8.45 5.94
C ALA A 302 1.10 9.12 5.41
N PHE A 303 0.91 10.41 5.66
CA PHE A 303 -0.33 11.10 5.28
C PHE A 303 -0.12 12.59 5.02
N GLN A 304 -1.04 13.18 4.27
CA GLN A 304 -1.14 14.62 4.12
C GLN A 304 -1.86 15.22 5.32
N TYR A 305 -1.26 16.24 5.92
CA TYR A 305 -1.80 16.96 7.06
C TYR A 305 -2.14 18.40 6.65
N HIS A 306 -3.37 18.79 6.96
CA HIS A 306 -3.84 20.17 6.82
C HIS A 306 -4.27 20.69 8.18
N SER A 307 -3.61 21.74 8.67
CA SER A 307 -4.12 22.52 9.79
C SER A 307 -5.17 23.50 9.27
N VAL A 308 -6.41 23.42 9.79
CA VAL A 308 -7.40 24.53 9.79
C VAL A 308 -6.68 25.78 10.33
N PRO A 309 -6.98 27.04 9.91
CA PRO A 309 -6.15 28.21 10.22
C PRO A 309 -6.00 28.47 11.73
N GLU A 310 -5.06 27.75 12.33
CA GLU A 310 -4.40 28.03 13.58
C GLU A 310 -3.06 28.67 13.24
N SER A 311 -2.53 29.47 14.15
CA SER A 311 -1.40 30.41 13.99
C SER A 311 -0.07 29.84 13.45
N LYS A 312 0.01 28.55 13.12
CA LYS A 312 1.18 27.84 12.59
C LYS A 312 0.76 27.13 11.31
N ASN A 313 0.92 27.77 10.14
CA ASN A 313 0.70 27.14 8.84
C ASN A 313 1.64 25.92 8.65
N MET A 314 1.24 24.73 9.14
CA MET A 314 1.98 23.48 9.03
C MET A 314 1.25 22.49 8.11
N ASN A 315 0.85 22.97 6.94
CA ASN A 315 0.32 22.10 5.88
C ASN A 315 1.48 21.38 5.20
N GLY A 316 1.38 20.06 5.07
CA GLY A 316 2.44 19.25 4.48
C GLY A 316 2.13 17.77 4.64
N TYR A 317 3.18 16.95 4.67
CA TYR A 317 3.08 15.53 4.89
C TYR A 317 3.82 15.14 6.16
N ILE A 318 3.24 14.20 6.90
CA ILE A 318 3.81 13.69 8.14
C ILE A 318 4.14 12.21 7.94
N PHE A 319 5.34 11.82 8.36
CA PHE A 319 5.79 10.44 8.35
C PHE A 319 6.70 10.16 9.57
N PRO A 320 6.16 9.55 10.64
CA PRO A 320 6.97 9.10 11.76
C PRO A 320 7.93 8.02 11.26
N LEU A 321 9.25 8.20 11.46
CA LEU A 321 10.26 7.24 11.02
C LEU A 321 10.57 6.23 12.14
N SER A 322 10.51 6.70 13.38
CA SER A 322 10.70 5.93 14.61
C SER A 322 10.11 6.70 15.79
N PRO A 323 10.12 6.13 17.02
CA PRO A 323 9.77 6.86 18.23
C PRO A 323 10.59 8.14 18.44
N LYS A 324 11.82 8.17 17.93
CA LYS A 324 12.76 9.30 18.10
C LYS A 324 12.70 10.30 16.96
N TYR A 325 12.36 9.86 15.75
CA TYR A 325 12.48 10.67 14.53
C TYR A 325 11.15 10.76 13.78
N LEU A 326 10.76 11.97 13.40
CA LEU A 326 9.61 12.24 12.53
C LEU A 326 10.04 13.08 11.33
N LEU A 327 9.68 12.62 10.14
CA LEU A 327 9.87 13.36 8.91
C LEU A 327 8.63 14.18 8.60
N PHE A 328 8.84 15.47 8.36
CA PHE A 328 7.84 16.37 7.81
C PHE A 328 8.29 16.80 6.41
N ILE A 329 7.38 16.73 5.44
CA ILE A 329 7.66 17.13 4.06
C ILE A 329 6.70 18.26 3.69
N GLY A 330 7.25 19.44 3.47
CA GLY A 330 6.48 20.63 3.13
C GLY A 330 6.88 21.21 1.78
N SER A 331 6.15 22.22 1.31
CA SER A 331 6.64 23.05 0.21
C SER A 331 7.89 23.81 0.66
N GLY A 332 8.91 23.85 -0.19
CA GLY A 332 10.16 24.55 0.10
C GLY A 332 10.84 25.04 -1.17
N ASN A 333 11.80 25.94 -0.99
CA ASN A 333 12.56 26.55 -2.08
C ASN A 333 13.99 25.99 -2.18
N LEU A 334 14.36 25.07 -1.28
CA LEU A 334 15.66 24.40 -1.29
C LEU A 334 15.53 23.03 -1.97
N PRO A 335 16.62 22.52 -2.58
CA PRO A 335 16.67 21.16 -3.08
C PRO A 335 16.27 20.13 -2.02
N ILE A 336 15.63 19.03 -2.44
CA ILE A 336 15.12 17.99 -1.54
C ILE A 336 16.19 17.36 -0.63
N ASN A 337 17.46 17.39 -1.04
CA ASN A 337 18.59 16.87 -0.28
C ASN A 337 19.18 17.86 0.74
N ILE A 338 18.57 19.04 0.88
CA ILE A 338 18.83 19.97 1.98
C ILE A 338 17.70 19.81 3.01
N VAL A 339 18.02 19.14 4.12
CA VAL A 339 17.05 18.75 5.15
C VAL A 339 17.23 19.66 6.36
N ASP A 340 16.15 20.26 6.84
CA ASP A 340 16.17 21.06 8.05
C ASP A 340 16.10 20.16 9.30
N MET A 341 17.12 20.17 10.15
CA MET A 341 17.13 19.39 11.38
C MET A 341 16.58 20.20 12.54
N ARG A 342 15.51 19.70 13.17
CA ARG A 342 14.87 20.34 14.33
C ARG A 342 14.78 19.39 15.49
N TYR A 343 14.86 19.93 16.70
CA TYR A 343 14.60 19.17 17.91
C TYR A 343 13.16 19.40 18.37
N ALA A 344 12.51 18.32 18.78
CA ALA A 344 11.14 18.32 19.26
C ALA A 344 11.12 18.19 20.79
N ASP A 345 10.58 19.22 21.44
CA ASP A 345 10.22 19.18 22.85
C ASP A 345 8.89 18.42 23.06
N ARG A 346 8.50 18.27 24.33
CA ARG A 346 7.25 17.57 24.69
C ARG A 346 6.02 18.13 23.99
N ASN A 347 5.95 19.46 23.82
CA ASN A 347 4.81 20.10 23.16
C ASN A 347 4.78 19.77 21.66
N THR A 348 5.94 19.76 21.02
CA THR A 348 6.08 19.41 19.60
C THR A 348 5.75 17.94 19.35
N VAL A 349 6.23 17.03 20.20
CA VAL A 349 5.88 15.60 20.15
C VAL A 349 4.37 15.42 20.33
N ALA A 350 3.78 16.06 21.35
CA ALA A 350 2.33 15.99 21.60
C ALA A 350 1.51 16.51 20.41
N TYR A 351 1.93 17.60 19.77
CA TYR A 351 1.28 18.15 18.58
C TYR A 351 1.27 17.14 17.42
N PHE A 352 2.41 16.55 17.09
CA PHE A 352 2.48 15.56 16.01
C PHE A 352 1.71 14.28 16.36
N ASN A 353 1.80 13.81 17.60
CA ASN A 353 1.02 12.65 18.05
C ASN A 353 -0.49 12.90 17.96
N GLN A 354 -0.95 14.14 18.21
CA GLN A 354 -2.34 14.52 17.99
C GLN A 354 -2.70 14.50 16.50
N ALA A 355 -1.84 15.03 15.63
CA ALA A 355 -2.04 14.99 14.18
C ALA A 355 -2.13 13.54 13.65
N ILE A 356 -1.24 12.65 14.10
CA ILE A 356 -1.24 11.23 13.74
C ILE A 356 -2.53 10.56 14.23
N SER A 357 -2.92 10.80 15.49
CA SER A 357 -4.14 10.23 16.07
C SER A 357 -5.43 10.67 15.37
N ARG A 358 -5.43 11.87 14.77
CA ARG A 358 -6.56 12.41 13.99
C ARG A 358 -6.62 11.87 12.56
N ASN A 359 -5.48 11.46 11.99
CA ASN A 359 -5.38 10.97 10.62
C ASN A 359 -5.25 9.44 10.52
N LYS A 360 -5.24 8.75 11.66
CA LYS A 360 -5.38 7.29 11.71
C LYS A 360 -6.69 6.88 11.07
N VAL A 361 -6.70 5.67 10.53
CA VAL A 361 -7.89 5.05 9.95
C VAL A 361 -8.72 4.38 11.06
N GLN A 362 -8.07 3.59 11.89
CA GLN A 362 -8.65 2.83 12.99
C GLN A 362 -7.68 2.76 14.17
N THR A 363 -6.38 2.60 13.92
CA THR A 363 -5.46 2.11 14.95
C THR A 363 -4.25 3.03 15.14
N VAL A 364 -3.89 3.30 16.41
CA VAL A 364 -2.59 3.86 16.80
C VAL A 364 -1.66 2.76 17.29
N ILE A 365 -0.37 2.91 16.97
CA ILE A 365 0.71 2.06 17.47
C ILE A 365 1.66 2.89 18.31
N SER A 366 1.99 2.39 19.50
CA SER A 366 2.83 3.09 20.49
C SER A 366 3.75 2.12 21.24
N ARG A 367 4.83 2.68 21.81
CA ARG A 367 5.68 2.02 22.81
C ARG A 367 5.12 2.13 24.23
N CYS A 368 4.24 3.10 24.47
CA CYS A 368 3.62 3.34 25.76
C CYS A 368 2.21 2.77 25.79
N ARG A 369 1.85 2.15 26.92
CA ARG A 369 0.51 1.59 27.12
C ARG A 369 -0.54 2.68 27.19
N ASP A 370 -0.25 3.80 27.84
CA ASP A 370 -1.19 4.90 28.01
C ASP A 370 -0.69 6.09 27.20
N LEU A 371 -1.55 6.63 26.33
CA LEU A 371 -1.30 7.90 25.63
C LEU A 371 -2.04 8.99 26.40
N SER A 372 -1.29 9.82 27.14
CA SER A 372 -1.82 10.93 27.94
C SER A 372 -2.12 12.17 27.11
#